data_AF-A0A6V7V3T8-F1
#
_entry.id   AF-A0A6V7V3T8-F1
#
_cell.length_a   1.000
_cell.length_b   1.000
_cell.length_c   1.000
_cell.angle_alpha   90.00
_cell.angle_beta   90.00
_cell.angle_gamma   90.00
#
_symmetry.space_group_name_H-M   'P 1'
#
loop_
_entity.id
_entity.type
_entity.pdbx_description
1 polymer ?
#
loop_
_entity_poly.entity_id
_entity_poly.type
_entity_poly.pdbx_seq_one_letter_code
_entity_poly.pdbx_strand_id
1 'polypeptide(L)' 'MPSYIVSSAFEGLSCQVCGLKAHGKRFEAVCCLPCAAFFKRYVLQKCNFKCHKENKCENFGTSIFKFILVALKNL' A
#
# COMPACT_ATOMS: atom_id res chain seq x y z
N MET A 1 -18.01 15.24 6.19
CA MET A 1 -16.85 14.36 5.91
C MET A 1 -16.93 13.93 4.45
N PRO A 2 -15.88 14.02 3.63
CA PRO A 2 -16.00 13.64 2.22
C PRO A 2 -16.28 12.14 2.13
N SER A 3 -17.49 11.81 1.68
CA SER A 3 -17.97 10.45 1.42
C SER A 3 -17.31 9.93 0.15
N TYR A 4 -16.10 9.39 0.27
CA TYR A 4 -15.52 8.62 -0.82
C TYR A 4 -16.41 7.41 -1.08
N ILE A 5 -16.87 7.25 -2.32
CA ILE A 5 -17.66 6.08 -2.71
C ILE A 5 -16.73 4.89 -2.65
N VAL A 6 -16.90 4.04 -1.64
CA VAL A 6 -16.32 2.69 -1.64
C VAL A 6 -17.15 1.90 -2.64
N SER A 7 -16.51 1.38 -3.67
CA SER A 7 -17.19 0.41 -4.53
C SER A 7 -17.62 -0.77 -3.67
N SER A 8 -18.90 -1.14 -3.73
CA SER A 8 -19.48 -2.24 -2.95
C SER A 8 -18.71 -3.56 -3.09
N ALA A 9 -17.97 -3.73 -4.19
CA ALA A 9 -17.08 -4.85 -4.43
C ALA A 9 -15.92 -4.97 -3.42
N PHE A 10 -15.63 -3.93 -2.64
CA PHE A 10 -14.55 -3.91 -1.66
C PHE A 10 -15.02 -3.63 -0.23
N GLU A 11 -16.33 -3.64 0.02
CA GLU A 11 -16.90 -3.51 1.36
C GLU A 11 -16.42 -4.70 2.23
N GLY A 12 -15.86 -4.41 3.41
CA GLY A 12 -15.36 -5.44 4.33
C GLY A 12 -13.96 -6.00 4.02
N LEU A 13 -13.32 -5.59 2.92
CA LEU A 13 -11.93 -5.97 2.65
C LEU A 13 -10.95 -5.13 3.47
N SER A 14 -9.86 -5.77 3.90
CA SER A 14 -8.72 -5.12 4.55
C SER A 14 -7.62 -4.78 3.55
N CYS A 15 -6.98 -3.64 3.78
CA CYS A 15 -5.81 -3.19 3.07
C CYS A 15 -4.68 -4.20 3.30
N GLN A 16 -4.15 -4.76 2.22
CA GLN A 16 -3.08 -5.74 2.29
C GLN A 16 -1.78 -5.15 2.89
N VAL A 17 -1.65 -3.82 2.92
CA VAL A 17 -0.48 -3.11 3.44
C VAL A 17 -0.52 -2.92 4.95
N CYS A 18 -1.61 -2.38 5.48
CA CYS A 18 -1.71 -1.94 6.87
C CYS A 18 -2.87 -2.56 7.65
N GLY A 19 -3.66 -3.43 7.02
CA GLY A 19 -4.81 -4.11 7.63
C GLY A 19 -6.07 -3.24 7.79
N LEU A 20 -5.98 -1.92 7.65
CA LEU A 20 -7.12 -0.99 7.74
C LEU A 20 -8.12 -1.18 6.59
N LYS A 21 -9.32 -0.58 6.68
CA LYS A 21 -10.36 -0.67 5.64
C LYS A 21 -9.80 -0.37 4.23
N ALA A 22 -9.95 -1.33 3.30
CA ALA A 22 -9.61 -1.13 1.90
C ALA A 22 -10.69 -0.31 1.20
N HIS A 23 -10.27 0.54 0.25
CA HIS A 23 -11.21 1.36 -0.53
C HIS A 23 -11.26 0.95 -2.00
N GLY A 24 -10.38 0.03 -2.42
CA GLY A 24 -10.36 -0.51 -3.79
C GLY A 24 -9.03 -1.15 -4.15
N LYS A 25 -8.93 -1.59 -5.40
CA LYS A 25 -7.71 -2.11 -6.01
C LYS A 25 -6.91 -0.97 -6.65
N ARG A 26 -5.63 -0.81 -6.27
CA ARG A 26 -4.69 0.17 -6.84
C ARG A 26 -3.34 -0.53 -7.01
N PHE A 27 -2.67 -0.34 -8.14
CA PHE A 27 -1.37 -0.97 -8.40
C PHE A 27 -1.41 -2.49 -8.17
N GLU A 28 -2.48 -3.13 -8.65
CA GLU A 28 -2.78 -4.55 -8.46
C GLU A 28 -2.95 -5.05 -7.01
N ALA A 29 -2.95 -4.17 -6.01
CA ALA A 29 -3.16 -4.51 -4.60
C ALA A 29 -4.46 -3.90 -4.05
N VAL A 30 -5.19 -4.66 -3.24
CA VAL A 30 -6.33 -4.16 -2.46
C VAL A 30 -5.78 -3.34 -1.31
N CYS A 31 -6.03 -2.03 -1.32
CA CYS A 31 -5.44 -1.12 -0.36
C CYS A 31 -6.33 0.07 0.00
N CYS A 32 -5.96 0.74 1.09
CA CYS A 32 -6.55 2.01 1.49
C CYS A 32 -5.93 3.17 0.70
N LEU A 33 -6.66 4.28 0.61
CA LEU A 33 -6.20 5.49 -0.10
C LEU A 33 -4.83 6.01 0.40
N PRO A 34 -4.55 6.07 1.73
CA PRO A 34 -3.26 6.52 2.23
C PRO A 34 -2.08 5.67 1.76
N CYS A 35 -2.22 4.33 1.78
CA CYS A 35 -1.17 3.42 1.31
C CYS A 35 -0.93 3.55 -0.20
N ALA A 36 -1.99 3.67 -0.99
CA ALA A 36 -1.86 3.92 -2.43
C ALA A 36 -1.16 5.26 -2.72
N ALA A 37 -1.52 6.32 -2.00
CA ALA A 37 -0.91 7.64 -2.17
C ALA A 37 0.57 7.65 -1.73
N PHE A 38 0.90 6.98 -0.63
CA PHE A 38 2.27 6.81 -0.18
C PHE A 38 3.12 6.07 -1.21
N PHE A 39 2.61 4.96 -1.75
CA PHE A 39 3.31 4.21 -2.79
C PHE A 39 3.52 5.05 -4.07
N LYS A 40 2.49 5.77 -4.53
CA LYS A 40 2.63 6.69 -5.67
C LYS A 40 3.75 7.71 -5.46
N ARG A 41 3.83 8.32 -4.27
CA ARG A 41 4.91 9.28 -3.94
C ARG A 41 6.27 8.60 -3.91
N TYR A 42 6.38 7.43 -3.30
CA TYR A 42 7.61 6.65 -3.24
C TYR A 42 8.20 6.40 -4.63
N VAL A 43 7.38 5.94 -5.57
CA VAL A 43 7.81 5.68 -6.96
C VAL A 43 8.21 6.97 -7.67
N LEU A 44 7.38 8.02 -7.60
CA LEU A 44 7.64 9.28 -8.30
C LEU A 44 8.89 10.01 -7.77
N GLN A 45 9.12 9.95 -6.46
CA GLN A 45 10.25 10.64 -5.81
C GLN A 45 11.52 9.77 -5.75
N LYS A 46 11.48 8.52 -6.25
CA LYS A 46 12.59 7.55 -6.16
C LYS A 46 13.18 7.46 -4.74
N CYS A 47 12.33 7.51 -3.72
CA CYS A 47 12.79 7.52 -2.34
C CYS A 47 13.47 6.20 -1.99
N ASN A 48 14.69 6.24 -1.46
CA ASN A 48 15.34 5.08 -0.85
C ASN A 48 15.23 5.23 0.68
N PHE A 49 14.11 4.81 1.25
CA PHE A 49 13.94 4.86 2.70
C PHE A 49 14.85 3.81 3.37
N LYS A 50 15.75 4.27 4.24
CA LYS A 50 16.51 3.38 5.12
C LYS A 50 15.69 3.12 6.38
N CYS A 51 15.33 1.87 6.63
CA CYS A 51 14.64 1.51 7.86
C CYS A 51 15.57 1.76 9.05
N HIS A 52 15.12 2.56 10.01
CA HIS A 52 15.89 2.81 11.24
C HIS A 52 15.92 1.60 12.17
N LYS A 53 14.91 0.71 12.10
CA LYS A 53 14.75 -0.47 12.96
C LYS A 53 15.22 -1.77 12.29
N GLU A 54 16.23 -1.71 11.42
CA GLU A 54 16.78 -2.91 10.75
C GLU A 54 15.73 -3.79 10.04
N ASN A 55 14.72 -3.17 9.42
CA ASN A 55 13.62 -3.89 8.74
C ASN A 55 12.71 -4.73 9.66
N LYS A 56 12.76 -4.53 10.99
CA LYS A 56 11.92 -5.21 11.99
C LYS A 56 10.60 -4.47 12.28
N CYS A 57 10.02 -3.82 11.27
CA CYS A 57 8.74 -3.13 11.43
C CYS A 57 7.59 -4.14 11.42
N GLU A 58 6.94 -4.37 12.56
CA GLU A 58 5.85 -5.35 12.73
C GLU A 58 4.58 -4.98 11.95
N ASN A 59 4.22 -3.69 11.91
CA ASN A 59 2.99 -3.21 11.26
C ASN A 59 3.25 -2.38 9.99
N PHE A 60 4.52 -2.10 9.70
CA PHE A 60 4.97 -1.58 8.42
C PHE A 60 5.71 -2.71 7.72
N GLY A 61 4.93 -3.71 7.32
CA GLY A 61 5.43 -4.94 6.74
C GLY A 61 6.45 -4.62 5.65
N THR A 62 7.70 -4.93 5.93
CA THR A 62 8.78 -5.07 4.96
C THR A 62 8.41 -6.09 3.86
N SER A 63 7.37 -6.89 4.12
CA SER A 63 6.63 -7.71 3.16
C SER A 63 5.97 -6.90 2.02
N ILE A 64 5.45 -5.68 2.24
CA ILE A 64 4.72 -4.95 1.19
C ILE A 64 5.64 -4.29 0.16
N PHE A 65 6.78 -3.75 0.59
CA PHE A 65 7.73 -3.20 -0.38
C PHE A 65 8.32 -4.31 -1.25
N LYS A 66 8.44 -5.55 -0.74
CA LYS A 66 8.77 -6.71 -1.56
C LYS A 66 7.70 -7.01 -2.60
N PHE A 67 6.41 -7.02 -2.25
CA PHE A 67 5.34 -7.29 -3.22
C PHE A 67 5.25 -6.23 -4.32
N ILE A 68 5.42 -4.94 -3.99
CA ILE A 68 5.34 -3.90 -5.00
C ILE A 68 6.66 -3.74 -5.80
N LEU A 69 7.83 -4.07 -5.22
CA LEU A 69 9.06 -4.25 -6.00
C LEU A 69 8.98 -5.45 -6.96
N VAL A 70 8.30 -6.53 -6.59
CA VAL A 70 8.05 -7.66 -7.50
C VAL A 70 7.15 -7.25 -8.66
N ALA A 71 6.18 -6.35 -8.44
CA ALA A 71 5.39 -5.78 -9.53
C ALA A 71 6.21 -4.86 -10.46
N LEU A 72 7.22 -4.14 -9.94
CA LEU A 72 8.17 -3.36 -10.75
C LEU A 72 9.25 -4.21 -11.45
N LYS A 73 9.52 -5.44 -10.99
CA LYS A 73 10.48 -6.36 -11.64
C LYS A 73 9.90 -7.13 -12.83
N ASN A 74 8.60 -6.99 -13.10
CA ASN A 74 7.92 -7.61 -14.24
C ASN A 74 7.48 -6.58 -15.30
N LEU A 75 8.17 -5.43 -15.36
CA LEU A 75 7.97 -4.35 -16.34
C LEU A 75 9.30 -3.98 -16.98
#